data_AF-A0A674K294-F1
#
_entry.id   AF-A0A674K294-F1
#
_cell.length_a   1.000
_cell.length_b   1.000
_cell.length_c   1.000
_cell.angle_alpha   90.00
_cell.angle_beta   90.00
_cell.angle_gamma   90.00
#
_symmetry.space_group_name_H-M   'P 1'
#
loop_
_entity.id
_entity.type
_entity.pdbx_description
1 polymer ?
#
loop_
_entity_poly.entity_id
_entity_poly.type
_entity_poly.pdbx_seq_one_letter_code
_entity_poly.pdbx_strand_id
1 'polypeptide(L)'
;MNTQAGMQDSLETYFERSVEIEITNESRDVTLHSPRSYCFSGHSLLPPSPRIPPGSKESCLFTKGRYSFRGSVGLLVYNSDAFTLAIMFSNPFDYNLYCVEFGLEICPDKEHLGDMEEVYARMYNYMPANSCTTFKKAKLGQCQEALVVTAGNIRVMATMSNA
;
A
#
# COMPACT_ATOMS: atom_id res chain seq x y z
N MET A 1 37.69 19.64 11.36
CA MET A 1 37.11 19.09 10.12
C MET A 1 35.97 18.17 10.54
N ASN A 2 34.71 18.60 10.41
CA ASN A 2 33.51 17.73 10.51
C ASN A 2 32.22 18.46 10.08
N THR A 3 32.29 19.24 9.01
CA THR A 3 31.16 20.06 8.52
C THR A 3 30.45 19.43 7.32
N GLN A 4 30.94 18.31 6.79
CA GLN A 4 30.42 17.70 5.56
C GLN A 4 29.36 16.61 5.82
N ALA A 5 29.43 15.91 6.96
CA ALA A 5 28.46 14.86 7.30
C ALA A 5 27.08 15.42 7.70
N GLY A 6 27.03 16.52 8.45
CA GLY A 6 25.76 17.12 8.91
C GLY A 6 24.97 17.86 7.81
N MET A 7 25.61 18.23 6.72
CA MET A 7 24.95 18.88 5.57
C MET A 7 24.39 17.84 4.58
N GLN A 8 24.97 16.63 4.55
CA GLN A 8 24.49 15.52 3.73
C GLN A 8 23.22 14.88 4.33
N ASP A 9 23.20 14.65 5.65
CA ASP A 9 22.04 14.09 6.39
C ASP A 9 20.80 14.99 6.33
N SER A 10 21.01 16.31 6.34
CA SER A 10 19.91 17.30 6.31
C SER A 10 19.30 17.49 4.91
N LEU A 11 20.03 17.17 3.85
CA LEU A 11 19.49 17.16 2.47
C LEU A 11 18.78 15.84 2.14
N GLU A 12 19.18 14.70 2.71
CA GLU A 12 18.57 13.40 2.41
C GLU A 12 17.15 13.24 3.00
N THR A 13 16.87 13.89 4.13
CA THR A 13 15.52 13.95 4.73
C THR A 13 14.48 14.58 3.78
N TYR A 14 14.92 15.41 2.81
CA TYR A 14 14.05 16.16 1.92
C TYR A 14 13.64 15.41 0.64
N PHE A 15 14.26 14.26 0.34
CA PHE A 15 14.04 13.48 -0.89
C PHE A 15 13.65 12.02 -0.62
N GLU A 16 12.98 11.75 0.50
CA GLU A 16 12.53 10.41 0.82
C GLU A 16 11.22 10.08 0.09
N ARG A 17 11.27 9.07 -0.78
CA ARG A 17 10.05 8.45 -1.31
C ARG A 17 9.49 7.51 -0.25
N SER A 18 8.34 7.87 0.29
CA SER A 18 7.62 7.08 1.28
C SER A 18 6.15 6.90 0.88
N VAL A 19 5.52 5.89 1.48
CA VAL A 19 4.09 5.64 1.39
C VAL A 19 3.59 5.38 2.80
N GLU A 20 2.78 6.29 3.30
CA GLU A 20 1.97 6.08 4.49
C GLU A 20 0.64 5.45 4.07
N ILE A 21 0.27 4.35 4.73
CA ILE A 21 -1.02 3.71 4.55
C ILE A 21 -1.79 3.88 5.86
N GLU A 22 -2.91 4.59 5.77
CA GLU A 22 -3.83 4.78 6.87
C GLU A 22 -5.10 3.96 6.61
N ILE A 23 -5.50 3.15 7.59
CA ILE A 23 -6.67 2.28 7.48
C ILE A 23 -7.61 2.62 8.64
N THR A 24 -8.80 3.10 8.30
CA THR A 24 -9.91 3.26 9.24
C THR A 24 -10.88 2.11 9.03
N ASN A 25 -11.06 1.27 10.05
CA ASN A 25 -11.99 0.15 10.00
C ASN A 25 -13.37 0.58 10.54
N GLU A 26 -14.27 0.93 9.63
CA GLU A 26 -15.66 1.33 9.96
C GLU A 26 -16.64 0.16 9.97
N SER A 27 -16.16 -1.08 9.91
CA SER A 27 -17.03 -2.26 10.04
C SER A 27 -17.59 -2.39 11.45
N ARG A 28 -18.63 -3.23 11.61
CA ARG A 28 -19.26 -3.49 12.91
C ARG A 28 -18.60 -4.64 13.66
N ASP A 29 -18.18 -5.67 12.93
CA ASP A 29 -17.80 -6.97 13.46
C ASP A 29 -16.57 -7.57 12.78
N VAL A 30 -15.97 -6.90 11.79
CA VAL A 30 -14.78 -7.40 11.10
C VAL A 30 -13.53 -6.84 11.76
N THR A 31 -12.65 -7.71 12.23
CA THR A 31 -11.29 -7.33 12.63
C THR A 31 -10.33 -7.66 11.50
N LEU A 32 -9.53 -6.67 11.08
CA LEU A 32 -8.35 -6.93 10.24
C LEU A 32 -7.21 -7.37 11.15
N HIS A 33 -6.50 -8.44 10.81
CA HIS A 33 -5.44 -8.99 11.63
C HIS A 33 -4.36 -9.67 10.77
N SER A 34 -3.29 -10.10 11.42
CA SER A 34 -2.20 -10.87 10.80
C SER A 34 -1.64 -10.18 9.55
N PRO A 35 -1.15 -8.93 9.68
CA PRO A 35 -0.60 -8.21 8.55
C PRO A 35 0.59 -8.97 7.96
N ARG A 36 0.64 -9.02 6.63
CA ARG A 36 1.79 -9.46 5.86
C ARG A 36 2.19 -8.34 4.92
N SER A 37 3.47 -7.99 4.89
CA SER A 37 3.99 -7.00 3.94
C SER A 37 5.10 -7.59 3.09
N TYR A 38 5.14 -7.17 1.83
CA TYR A 38 6.20 -7.48 0.89
C TYR A 38 6.70 -6.17 0.28
N CYS A 39 8.00 -5.91 0.41
CA CYS A 39 8.64 -4.72 -0.14
C CYS A 39 9.46 -5.14 -1.36
N PHE A 40 8.93 -4.90 -2.56
CA PHE A 40 9.70 -5.04 -3.80
C PHE A 40 10.84 -4.02 -3.85
N SER A 41 10.59 -2.82 -3.32
CA SER A 41 11.60 -1.78 -3.13
C SER A 41 11.34 -0.99 -1.85
N GLY A 42 12.40 -0.67 -1.13
CA GLY A 42 12.32 0.00 0.17
C GLY A 42 12.18 -0.98 1.32
N HIS A 43 11.69 -0.48 2.45
CA HIS A 43 11.46 -1.26 3.66
C HIS A 43 10.33 -0.62 4.49
N SER A 44 9.79 -1.39 5.42
CA SER A 44 8.85 -0.87 6.41
C SER A 44 9.62 -0.10 7.49
N LEU A 45 9.32 1.19 7.62
CA LEU A 45 9.86 2.05 8.67
C LEU A 45 8.97 2.00 9.92
N LEU A 46 7.65 2.08 9.73
CA LEU A 46 6.66 1.80 10.75
C LEU A 46 5.87 0.56 10.33
N PRO A 47 5.97 -0.57 11.07
CA PRO A 47 5.31 -1.81 10.70
C PRO A 47 3.79 -1.68 10.78
N PRO A 48 3.03 -2.43 9.95
CA PRO A 48 1.58 -2.49 10.06
C PRO A 48 1.13 -2.96 11.45
N SER A 49 0.08 -2.34 11.97
CA SER A 49 -0.52 -2.75 13.24
C SER A 49 -0.95 -4.23 13.19
N PRO A 50 -0.64 -5.05 14.21
CA PRO A 50 -1.00 -6.47 14.21
C PRO A 50 -2.51 -6.73 14.08
N ARG A 51 -3.35 -5.77 14.50
CA ARG A 51 -4.81 -5.84 14.44
C ARG A 51 -5.42 -4.44 14.28
N ILE A 52 -6.50 -4.36 13.51
CA ILE A 52 -7.34 -3.17 13.36
C ILE A 52 -8.80 -3.59 13.67
N PRO A 53 -9.23 -3.48 14.94
CA PRO A 53 -10.61 -3.80 15.34
C PRO A 53 -11.67 -2.90 14.68
N PRO A 54 -12.96 -3.31 14.70
CA PRO A 54 -14.08 -2.44 14.36
C PRO A 54 -14.02 -1.08 15.08
N GLY A 55 -14.23 0.01 14.35
CA GLY A 55 -14.24 1.38 14.86
C GLY A 55 -12.86 1.97 15.17
N SER A 56 -11.76 1.28 14.81
CA SER A 56 -10.40 1.75 15.04
C SER A 56 -9.72 2.27 13.77
N LYS A 57 -8.61 2.97 13.98
CA LYS A 57 -7.81 3.59 12.92
C LYS A 57 -6.34 3.36 13.21
N GLU A 58 -5.61 2.86 12.24
CA GLU A 58 -4.19 2.54 12.35
C GLU A 58 -3.44 3.01 11.10
N SER A 59 -2.15 3.31 11.24
CA SER A 59 -1.29 3.67 10.10
C SER A 59 0.02 2.89 10.10
N CYS A 60 0.65 2.83 8.92
CA CYS A 60 1.98 2.27 8.75
C CYS A 60 2.74 3.00 7.63
N LEU A 61 4.07 2.87 7.65
CA LEU A 61 4.95 3.67 6.80
C LEU A 61 6.00 2.80 6.12
N PHE A 62 6.07 2.91 4.80
CA PHE A 62 7.07 2.27 3.95
C PHE A 62 7.94 3.33 3.30
N THR A 63 9.25 3.20 3.39
CA THR A 63 10.20 4.19 2.85
C THR A 63 11.27 3.53 1.97
N LYS A 64 11.84 4.31 1.06
CA LYS A 64 12.95 3.85 0.22
C LYS A 64 14.16 3.40 1.06
N GLY A 65 15.02 2.58 0.46
CA GLY A 65 16.33 2.29 1.04
C GLY A 65 17.22 3.53 1.10
N ARG A 66 18.10 3.60 2.11
CA ARG A 66 19.17 4.61 2.16
C ARG A 66 20.10 4.42 0.96
N TYR A 67 20.58 5.54 0.40
CA TYR A 67 21.50 5.56 -0.75
C TYR A 67 21.00 4.81 -2.00
N SER A 68 19.68 4.60 -2.10
CA SER A 68 19.06 3.91 -3.24
C SER A 68 18.33 4.92 -4.13
N PHE A 69 18.56 4.83 -5.44
CA PHE A 69 17.78 5.53 -6.47
C PHE A 69 16.45 4.84 -6.79
N ARG A 70 15.93 4.05 -5.84
CA ARG A 70 14.63 3.36 -5.97
C ARG A 70 13.58 4.02 -5.07
N GLY A 71 12.32 3.81 -5.45
CA GLY A 71 11.16 4.26 -4.72
C GLY A 71 10.76 3.35 -3.55
N SER A 72 9.56 3.58 -3.01
CA SER A 72 8.88 2.71 -2.04
C SER A 72 7.76 1.97 -2.76
N VAL A 73 7.90 0.65 -2.91
CA VAL A 73 7.00 -0.16 -3.73
C VAL A 73 6.78 -1.51 -3.05
N GLY A 74 5.52 -1.92 -2.93
CA GLY A 74 5.20 -3.15 -2.25
C GLY A 74 3.71 -3.48 -2.17
N LEU A 75 3.44 -4.39 -1.25
CA LEU A 75 2.14 -4.98 -1.00
C LEU A 75 1.94 -5.10 0.51
N LEU A 76 0.76 -4.71 0.99
CA LEU A 76 0.27 -4.95 2.33
C LEU A 76 -1.00 -5.80 2.27
N VAL A 77 -1.02 -6.90 3.01
CA VAL A 77 -2.18 -7.79 3.11
C VAL A 77 -2.61 -7.88 4.57
N TYR A 78 -3.91 -7.70 4.80
CA TYR A 78 -4.56 -8.04 6.06
C TYR A 78 -5.51 -9.21 5.87
N ASN A 79 -5.57 -10.06 6.88
CA ASN A 79 -6.55 -11.13 6.96
C ASN A 79 -7.75 -10.69 7.80
N SER A 80 -8.89 -11.34 7.56
CA SER A 80 -10.02 -11.37 8.46
C SER A 80 -10.61 -12.79 8.48
N ASP A 81 -11.66 -12.97 9.28
CA ASP A 81 -12.40 -14.23 9.32
C ASP A 81 -13.08 -14.53 7.97
N ALA A 82 -13.50 -13.50 7.24
CA ALA A 82 -14.31 -13.65 6.01
C ALA A 82 -13.55 -13.41 4.69
N PHE A 83 -12.48 -12.62 4.70
CA PHE A 83 -11.76 -12.24 3.48
C PHE A 83 -10.31 -11.81 3.77
N THR A 84 -9.53 -11.64 2.72
CA THR A 84 -8.23 -10.95 2.76
C THR A 84 -8.30 -9.63 2.01
N LEU A 85 -7.73 -8.58 2.59
CA LEU A 85 -7.60 -7.25 1.98
C LEU A 85 -6.16 -7.06 1.52
N ALA A 86 -5.93 -6.86 0.23
CA ALA A 86 -4.63 -6.52 -0.32
C ALA A 86 -4.59 -5.07 -0.80
N ILE A 87 -3.50 -4.38 -0.44
CA ILE A 87 -3.22 -2.99 -0.78
C ILE A 87 -1.84 -2.97 -1.45
N MET A 88 -1.82 -2.80 -2.76
CA MET A 88 -0.60 -2.60 -3.53
C MET A 88 -0.29 -1.11 -3.58
N PHE A 89 0.97 -0.73 -3.40
CA PHE A 89 1.43 0.64 -3.52
C PHE A 89 2.73 0.72 -4.30
N SER A 90 2.87 1.78 -5.08
CA SER A 90 4.08 2.07 -5.83
C SER A 90 4.30 3.57 -5.87
N ASN A 91 5.34 4.01 -5.18
CA ASN A 91 5.85 5.36 -5.21
C ASN A 91 7.28 5.36 -5.78
N PRO A 92 7.45 5.52 -7.11
CA PRO A 92 8.76 5.43 -7.75
C PRO A 92 9.67 6.63 -7.45
N PHE A 93 10.98 6.46 -7.69
CA PHE A 93 11.93 7.56 -7.53
C PHE A 93 11.78 8.64 -8.62
N ASP A 94 11.74 8.20 -9.88
CA ASP A 94 11.65 9.06 -11.06
C ASP A 94 10.22 9.07 -11.64
N TYR A 95 9.54 10.21 -11.47
CA TYR A 95 8.18 10.41 -11.98
C TYR A 95 8.11 10.71 -13.48
N ASN A 96 9.24 10.98 -14.14
CA ASN A 96 9.25 11.14 -15.60
C ASN A 96 9.10 9.79 -16.31
N LEU A 97 9.55 8.71 -15.67
CA LEU A 97 9.49 7.35 -16.19
C LEU A 97 8.32 6.54 -15.63
N TYR A 98 7.90 6.80 -14.39
CA TYR A 98 6.90 5.98 -13.69
C TYR A 98 5.86 6.83 -12.94
N CYS A 99 4.61 6.38 -12.92
CA CYS A 99 3.56 7.03 -12.14
C CYS A 99 3.47 6.46 -10.73
N VAL A 100 3.05 7.28 -9.77
CA VAL A 100 2.58 6.77 -8.48
C VAL A 100 1.28 5.98 -8.73
N GLU A 101 1.17 4.78 -8.20
CA GLU A 101 0.01 3.92 -8.39
C GLU A 101 -0.32 3.11 -7.14
N PHE A 102 -1.59 2.76 -6.99
CA PHE A 102 -2.05 1.88 -5.93
C PHE A 102 -3.20 1.00 -6.39
N GLY A 103 -3.27 -0.19 -5.80
CA GLY A 103 -4.29 -1.18 -6.08
C GLY A 103 -4.94 -1.66 -4.79
N LEU A 104 -6.21 -2.01 -4.87
CA LEU A 104 -7.01 -2.47 -3.75
C LEU A 104 -7.78 -3.71 -4.17
N GLU A 105 -7.68 -4.78 -3.39
CA GLU A 105 -8.38 -6.04 -3.66
C GLU A 105 -8.97 -6.66 -2.40
N ILE A 106 -10.20 -7.17 -2.54
CA ILE A 106 -10.85 -8.03 -1.54
C ILE A 106 -10.99 -9.44 -2.13
N CYS A 107 -10.36 -10.43 -1.49
CA CYS A 107 -10.49 -11.84 -1.86
C CYS A 107 -11.20 -12.63 -0.75
N PRO A 108 -12.46 -13.07 -0.97
CA PRO A 108 -13.19 -13.94 -0.04
C PRO A 108 -12.51 -15.30 0.14
N ASP A 109 -11.97 -15.86 -0.95
CA ASP A 109 -11.32 -17.18 -0.97
C ASP A 109 -9.93 -17.18 -0.34
N LYS A 110 -9.49 -16.04 0.21
CA LYS A 110 -8.20 -15.85 0.88
C LYS A 110 -6.99 -16.25 0.02
N GLU A 111 -7.07 -16.03 -1.28
CA GLU A 111 -5.99 -16.29 -2.25
C GLU A 111 -4.67 -15.58 -1.86
N HIS A 112 -4.76 -14.46 -1.15
CA HIS A 112 -3.59 -13.72 -0.66
C HIS A 112 -2.82 -14.40 0.48
N LEU A 113 -3.24 -15.59 0.92
CA LEU A 113 -2.47 -16.40 1.88
C LEU A 113 -1.26 -17.11 1.24
N GLY A 114 -1.17 -17.15 -0.08
CA GLY A 114 -0.04 -17.71 -0.83
C GLY A 114 1.24 -16.86 -0.79
N ASP A 115 2.04 -16.98 -1.84
CA ASP A 115 3.29 -16.24 -2.03
C ASP A 115 3.01 -14.74 -2.27
N MET A 116 3.65 -13.87 -1.48
CA MET A 116 3.40 -12.43 -1.53
C MET A 116 4.01 -11.76 -2.77
N GLU A 117 5.09 -12.31 -3.31
CA GLU A 117 5.71 -11.81 -4.52
C GLU A 117 4.81 -12.10 -5.73
N GLU A 118 4.21 -13.30 -5.79
CA GLU A 118 3.24 -13.64 -6.84
C GLU A 118 1.98 -12.77 -6.78
N VAL A 119 1.43 -12.55 -5.57
CA VAL A 119 0.28 -11.66 -5.37
C VAL A 119 0.63 -10.23 -5.80
N TYR A 120 1.80 -9.74 -5.41
CA TYR A 120 2.27 -8.42 -5.81
C TYR A 120 2.41 -8.33 -7.34
N ALA A 121 3.09 -9.30 -7.96
CA ALA A 121 3.32 -9.32 -9.40
C ALA A 121 1.99 -9.35 -10.18
N ARG A 122 0.99 -10.11 -9.70
CA ARG A 122 -0.36 -10.11 -10.29
C ARG A 122 -1.01 -8.73 -10.20
N MET A 123 -1.10 -8.15 -9.01
CA MET A 123 -1.75 -6.83 -8.82
C MET A 123 -1.01 -5.72 -9.57
N TYR A 124 0.31 -5.78 -9.61
CA TYR A 124 1.16 -4.79 -10.28
C TYR A 124 1.03 -4.84 -11.80
N ASN A 125 1.08 -6.04 -12.40
CA ASN A 125 1.06 -6.19 -13.86
C ASN A 125 -0.35 -6.24 -14.45
N TYR A 126 -1.35 -6.71 -13.70
CA TYR A 126 -2.72 -6.85 -14.19
C TYR A 126 -3.52 -5.56 -14.06
N MET A 127 -4.23 -5.18 -15.11
CA MET A 127 -5.24 -4.12 -15.07
C MET A 127 -6.62 -4.77 -14.98
N PRO A 128 -7.39 -4.54 -13.90
CA PRO A 128 -8.71 -5.15 -13.76
C PRO A 128 -9.68 -4.60 -14.82
N ALA A 129 -10.57 -5.47 -15.30
CA ALA A 129 -11.69 -5.02 -16.12
C ALA A 129 -12.57 -4.03 -15.35
N ASN A 130 -13.18 -3.08 -16.06
CA ASN A 130 -14.06 -2.09 -15.42
C ASN A 130 -15.23 -2.71 -14.65
N SER A 131 -15.69 -3.88 -15.07
CA SER A 131 -16.74 -4.67 -14.39
C SER A 131 -16.27 -5.39 -13.12
N CYS A 132 -14.97 -5.52 -12.89
CA CYS A 132 -14.45 -6.17 -11.68
C CYS A 132 -14.78 -5.29 -10.47
N THR A 133 -15.50 -5.84 -9.49
CA THR A 133 -15.88 -5.13 -8.27
C THR A 133 -14.91 -5.37 -7.13
N THR A 134 -14.16 -6.47 -7.15
CA THR A 134 -13.31 -6.90 -6.03
C THR A 134 -11.88 -6.40 -6.13
N PHE A 135 -11.39 -6.08 -7.34
CA PHE A 135 -10.05 -5.52 -7.58
C PHE A 135 -10.14 -4.25 -8.42
N LYS A 136 -9.52 -3.17 -7.92
CA LYS A 136 -9.33 -1.92 -8.66
C LYS A 136 -7.88 -1.44 -8.50
N LYS A 137 -7.38 -0.72 -9.51
CA LYS A 137 -6.07 -0.09 -9.51
C LYS A 137 -6.17 1.29 -10.15
N ALA A 138 -5.43 2.25 -9.61
CA ALA A 138 -5.38 3.62 -10.10
C ALA A 138 -3.95 4.13 -10.17
N LYS A 139 -3.72 5.03 -11.14
CA LYS A 139 -2.52 5.84 -11.25
C LYS A 139 -2.84 7.27 -10.82
N LEU A 140 -2.00 7.84 -9.99
CA LEU A 140 -2.14 9.21 -9.54
C LEU A 140 -2.04 10.17 -10.74
N GLY A 141 -2.95 11.14 -10.81
CA GLY A 141 -3.05 12.09 -11.92
C GLY A 141 -3.97 11.63 -13.07
N GLN A 142 -4.34 10.35 -13.15
CA GLN A 142 -5.32 9.84 -14.12
C GLN A 142 -6.71 9.60 -13.51
N CYS A 143 -6.79 9.42 -12.19
CA CYS A 143 -8.04 9.25 -11.46
C CYS A 143 -8.00 10.14 -10.21
N GLN A 144 -8.97 11.06 -10.08
CA GLN A 144 -9.16 11.88 -8.88
C GLN A 144 -10.18 11.28 -7.91
N GLU A 145 -10.88 10.22 -8.32
CA GLU A 145 -11.91 9.57 -7.51
C GLU A 145 -11.32 8.46 -6.63
N ALA A 146 -11.97 8.22 -5.49
CA ALA A 146 -11.61 7.13 -4.61
C ALA A 146 -11.81 5.78 -5.32
N LEU A 147 -10.84 4.88 -5.18
CA LEU A 147 -11.05 3.49 -5.57
C LEU A 147 -12.07 2.87 -4.62
N VAL A 148 -13.06 2.19 -5.19
CA VAL A 148 -14.08 1.45 -4.43
C VAL A 148 -14.08 0.01 -4.89
N VAL A 149 -13.88 -0.91 -3.95
CA VAL A 149 -14.07 -2.34 -4.16
C VAL A 149 -15.14 -2.90 -3.23
N THR A 150 -15.87 -3.89 -3.72
CA THR A 150 -16.94 -4.55 -2.99
C THR A 150 -16.90 -6.07 -3.17
N ALA A 151 -17.11 -6.78 -2.06
CA ALA A 151 -17.30 -8.22 -2.02
C ALA A 151 -18.40 -8.54 -0.99
N GLY A 152 -19.58 -8.97 -1.47
CA GLY A 152 -20.75 -9.18 -0.62
C GLY A 152 -21.14 -7.90 0.14
N ASN A 153 -21.14 -7.98 1.47
CA ASN A 153 -21.44 -6.89 2.41
C ASN A 153 -20.22 -6.03 2.78
N ILE A 154 -19.03 -6.34 2.28
CA ILE A 154 -17.81 -5.59 2.54
C ILE A 154 -17.58 -4.59 1.41
N ARG A 155 -17.30 -3.34 1.80
CA ARG A 155 -16.90 -2.26 0.92
C ARG A 155 -15.63 -1.63 1.47
N VAL A 156 -14.62 -1.46 0.61
CA VAL A 156 -13.41 -0.73 0.95
C VAL A 156 -13.24 0.42 -0.02
N MET A 157 -12.91 1.58 0.52
CA MET A 157 -12.65 2.80 -0.24
C MET A 157 -11.23 3.27 0.07
N ALA A 158 -10.52 3.73 -0.95
CA ALA A 158 -9.17 4.22 -0.77
C ALA A 158 -8.87 5.38 -1.73
N THR A 159 -8.11 6.34 -1.24
CA THR A 159 -7.57 7.46 -1.99
C THR A 159 -6.06 7.47 -1.85
N MET A 160 -5.40 8.18 -2.76
CA MET A 160 -3.96 8.38 -2.73
C MET A 160 -3.67 9.83 -3.10
N SER A 161 -2.73 10.45 -2.42
CA SER A 161 -2.29 11.82 -2.65
C SER A 161 -0.78 11.91 -2.55
N ASN A 162 -0.20 12.87 -3.27
CA ASN A 162 1.17 13.31 -3.01
C ASN A 162 1.14 14.43 -1.97
N ALA A 163 2.04 14.34 -0.99
CA ALA A 163 2.37 15.44 -0.08
C ALA A 163 3.46 16.32 -0.69
#